data_AF-A0A0H3ZVX7-F1
#
_entry.id   AF-A0A0H3ZVX7-F1
#
_cell.length_a   1.000
_cell.length_b   1.000
_cell.length_c   1.000
_cell.angle_alpha   90.00
_cell.angle_beta   90.00
_cell.angle_gamma   90.00
#
_symmetry.space_group_name_H-M   'P 1'
#
loop_
_entity.id
_entity.type
_entity.pdbx_description
1 polymer ?
#
loop_
_entity_poly.entity_id
_entity_poly.type
_entity_poly.pdbx_seq_one_letter_code
_entity_poly.pdbx_strand_id
1 'polypeptide(L)' 'MRGGRAVPASDVDHITAKKHGGLDEDSNLESLCRTCHRAKTARERLKQPQ' A
#
# COMPACT_ATOMS: atom_id res chain seq x y z
N MET A 1 4.95 4.48 9.66
CA MET A 1 4.32 5.82 9.57
C MET A 1 4.62 6.42 8.20
N ARG A 2 3.61 6.75 7.38
CA ARG A 2 3.83 7.49 6.12
C ARG A 2 3.74 8.99 6.41
N GLY A 3 4.80 9.73 6.11
CA GLY A 3 4.83 11.20 6.27
C GLY A 3 5.03 11.68 7.72
N GLY A 4 5.68 10.90 8.57
CA GLY A 4 6.10 11.35 9.92
C GLY A 4 4.97 11.55 10.94
N ARG A 5 3.73 11.19 10.62
CA ARG A 5 2.59 11.21 11.55
C ARG A 5 2.11 9.79 11.85
N ALA A 6 1.96 9.49 13.14
CA ALA A 6 1.30 8.28 13.60
C ALA A 6 -0.21 8.44 13.43
N VAL A 7 -0.79 7.66 12.53
CA VAL A 7 -2.25 7.57 12.34
C VAL A 7 -2.65 6.11 12.50
N PRO A 8 -3.82 5.82 13.09
CA PRO A 8 -4.30 4.45 13.21
C PRO A 8 -4.44 3.84 11.82
N ALA A 9 -3.90 2.64 11.65
CA ALA A 9 -4.13 1.87 10.44
C ALA A 9 -5.58 1.39 10.42
N SER A 10 -6.16 1.37 9.22
CA SER A 10 -7.51 0.87 8.98
C SER A 10 -7.45 -0.42 8.16
N ASP A 11 -6.42 -0.58 7.34
CA ASP A 11 -6.29 -1.62 6.34
C ASP A 11 -4.85 -2.13 6.30
N VAL A 12 -4.68 -3.42 5.98
CA VAL A 12 -3.38 -4.02 5.65
C VAL A 12 -3.31 -4.15 4.13
N ASP A 13 -2.22 -3.70 3.53
CA ASP A 13 -2.03 -3.68 2.08
C ASP A 13 -0.65 -4.23 1.71
N HIS A 14 -0.52 -4.84 0.53
CA HIS A 14 0.76 -5.35 0.06
C HIS A 14 1.66 -4.22 -0.41
N ILE A 15 2.90 -4.09 0.08
CA ILE A 15 3.91 -3.09 -0.35
C ILE A 15 4.05 -3.15 -1.87
N THR A 16 4.37 -4.33 -2.40
CA THR A 16 4.23 -4.67 -3.82
C THR A 16 2.87 -5.32 -4.02
N ALA A 17 2.00 -4.72 -4.83
CA ALA A 17 0.66 -5.30 -5.02
C ALA A 17 0.73 -6.68 -5.69
N LYS A 18 -0.20 -7.58 -5.38
CA LYS A 18 -0.31 -8.90 -6.02
C LYS A 18 -0.31 -8.84 -7.55
N LYS A 19 -1.03 -7.88 -8.12
CA LYS A 19 -1.06 -7.64 -9.58
C LYS A 19 0.32 -7.32 -10.19
N HIS A 20 1.30 -6.94 -9.36
CA HIS A 20 2.67 -6.65 -9.75
C HIS A 20 3.65 -7.75 -9.32
N GLY A 21 3.16 -8.93 -8.90
CA GLY A 21 3.99 -10.04 -8.44
C GLY A 21 4.31 -10.04 -6.94
N GLY A 22 3.63 -9.21 -6.14
CA GLY A 22 3.78 -9.26 -4.68
C GLY A 22 3.17 -10.51 -4.05
N LEU A 23 3.85 -11.05 -3.04
CA LEU A 23 3.42 -12.23 -2.27
C LEU A 23 2.70 -11.83 -0.98
N ASP A 24 2.03 -12.78 -0.32
CA ASP A 24 1.37 -12.60 0.99
C ASP A 24 2.32 -12.71 2.19
N GLU A 25 3.62 -12.62 1.95
CA GLU A 25 4.65 -12.61 3.00
C GLU A 25 4.46 -11.41 3.93
N ASP A 26 4.60 -11.61 5.24
CA ASP A 26 4.50 -10.52 6.24
C ASP A 26 5.44 -9.34 5.94
N SER A 27 6.62 -9.62 5.40
CA SER A 27 7.59 -8.64 4.92
C SER A 27 7.10 -7.77 3.76
N ASN A 28 6.09 -8.23 3.01
CA ASN A 28 5.42 -7.50 1.94
C ASN A 28 4.09 -6.90 2.39
N LEU A 29 3.70 -6.97 3.67
CA LEU A 29 2.48 -6.37 4.18
C LEU A 29 2.78 -5.08 4.96
N GLU A 30 1.99 -4.03 4.72
CA GLU A 30 2.07 -2.78 5.48
C GLU A 30 0.69 -2.37 6.01
N SER A 31 0.66 -1.90 7.25
CA SER A 31 -0.54 -1.32 7.86
C SER A 31 -0.69 0.14 7.44
N LEU A 32 -1.80 0.47 6.79
CA LEU A 32 -2.09 1.79 6.24
C LEU A 32 -3.41 2.35 6.78
N CYS A 33 -3.44 3.66 7.00
CA CYS A 33 -4.72 4.35 7.13
C CYS A 33 -5.39 4.50 5.76
N ARG A 34 -6.72 4.66 5.76
CA ARG A 34 -7.53 4.76 4.54
C ARG A 34 -7.04 5.80 3.52
N THR A 35 -6.53 6.96 3.98
CA THR A 35 -6.01 8.01 3.09
C THR A 35 -4.68 7.63 2.46
N CYS A 36 -3.77 7.03 3.23
CA CYS A 36 -2.51 6.52 2.71
C CYS A 36 -2.72 5.36 1.73
N HIS A 37 -3.67 4.47 2.05
CA HIS A 37 -4.04 3.35 1.18
C HIS A 37 -4.55 3.84 -0.17
N ARG A 38 -5.52 4.77 -0.19
CA ARG A 38 -6.01 5.38 -1.44
C ARG A 38 -4.90 6.05 -2.25
N ALA A 39 -3.99 6.78 -1.59
CA ALA A 39 -2.86 7.42 -2.26
C ALA A 39 -1.90 6.40 -2.89
N LYS A 40 -1.66 5.27 -2.21
CA LYS A 40 -0.88 4.16 -2.74
C LYS A 40 -1.57 3.56 -3.98
N THR A 41 -2.85 3.21 -3.88
CA THR A 41 -3.61 2.67 -5.02
C THR A 41 -3.57 3.59 -6.24
N ALA A 42 -3.73 4.90 -6.06
CA ALA A 42 -3.67 5.87 -7.14
C ALA A 42 -2.29 5.89 -7.83
N ARG A 43 -1.20 5.88 -7.05
CA ARG A 43 0.17 5.83 -7.58
C ARG A 43 0.47 4.54 -8.33
N GLU A 44 0.04 3.40 -7.79
CA GLU A 44 0.21 2.09 -8.42
C GLU A 44 -0.69 1.87 -9.65
N ARG A 45 -1.69 2.73 -9.87
CA ARG A 45 -2.43 2.80 -11.15
C ARG A 45 -1.65 3.56 -12.21
N LEU A 46 -0.95 4.64 -11.85
CA LEU A 46 -0.17 5.45 -12.78
C LEU A 46 1.13 4.77 -13.24
N LYS A 47 1.67 3.84 -12.45
CA LYS A 47 2.88 3.08 -12.78
C LYS A 47 2.65 1.92 -13.77
N GLN A 48 1.43 1.73 -14.25
CA GLN A 48 1.09 0.69 -15.23
C GLN A 48 1.00 1.32 -16.62
N PRO A 49 1.85 0.96 -17.60
CA PRO A 49 1.40 1.02 -18.99
C PRO A 49 0.25 0.01 -19.14
N GLN A 50 -0.84 0.40 -19.80
CA GLN A 50 -1.91 -0.54 -20.18
C GLN A 50 -1.33 -1.69 -21.02
#